data_AF-A0A534NDC9-F1
#
_entry.id   AF-A0A534NDC9-F1
#
_cell.length_a   1.000
_cell.length_b   1.000
_cell.length_c   1.000
_cell.angle_alpha   90.00
_cell.angle_beta   90.00
_cell.angle_gamma   90.00
#
_symmetry.space_group_name_H-M   'P 1'
#
loop_
_entity.id
_entity.type
_entity.pdbx_description
1 polymer ?
#
loop_
_entity_poly.entity_id
_entity_poly.type
_entity_poly.pdbx_seq_one_letter_code
_entity_poly.pdbx_strand_id
1 'polypeptide(L)'
;MSTRVILDQLKLQDGTLIRHKITGYEGRIDGTTEIKSCFTEHGALLGNRGAKQAFQYRVFIEGESLRRIAPAEDLEILEGAAMITCPGCHLIFQSKPGFHGKPGGRCECGGWICPSCLACQDASEKAAAQSPCPNQRKRLVRKMAAKKKGVAR
;
A
#
# COMPACT_ATOMS: atom_id res chain seq x y z
N MET A 1 -31.24 23.50 1.45
CA MET A 1 -31.18 22.07 1.84
C MET A 1 -29.73 21.64 1.79
N SER A 2 -29.14 21.41 2.96
CA SER A 2 -27.71 21.24 3.17
C SER A 2 -27.30 19.84 2.69
N THR A 3 -26.61 19.76 1.56
CA THR A 3 -25.88 18.56 1.11
C THR A 3 -24.70 18.34 2.06
N ARG A 4 -25.00 17.84 3.27
CA ARG A 4 -24.05 17.04 4.05
C ARG A 4 -23.88 15.75 3.28
N VAL A 5 -23.05 15.82 2.25
CA VAL A 5 -22.46 14.63 1.64
C VAL A 5 -21.84 13.88 2.80
N ILE A 6 -22.37 12.68 3.00
CA ILE A 6 -21.93 11.71 3.96
C ILE A 6 -20.44 11.50 3.67
N LEU A 7 -19.58 12.23 4.39
CA LEU A 7 -18.19 11.88 4.61
C LEU A 7 -18.19 10.65 5.54
N ASP A 8 -18.81 9.56 5.08
CA ASP A 8 -18.39 8.22 5.48
C ASP A 8 -17.01 8.05 4.86
N GLN A 9 -16.04 8.66 5.55
CA GLN A 9 -14.78 8.04 5.88
C GLN A 9 -14.42 6.91 4.93
N LEU A 10 -13.84 7.28 3.77
CA LEU A 10 -13.02 6.37 2.99
C LEU A 10 -11.92 5.87 3.93
N LYS A 11 -12.18 4.74 4.61
CA LYS A 11 -11.20 4.07 5.45
C LYS A 11 -10.08 3.65 4.52
N LEU A 12 -8.93 4.30 4.68
CA LEU A 12 -7.73 3.96 3.93
C LEU A 12 -7.39 2.51 4.27
N GLN A 13 -7.14 1.71 3.24
CA GLN A 13 -6.81 0.32 3.39
C GLN A 13 -5.39 0.18 3.91
N ASP A 14 -5.15 -0.84 4.73
CA ASP A 14 -3.80 -1.20 5.16
C ASP A 14 -2.91 -1.46 3.93
N GLY A 15 -1.66 -1.02 4.02
CA GLY A 15 -0.70 -1.07 2.91
C GLY A 15 -0.84 0.05 1.89
N THR A 16 -1.82 0.94 2.00
CA THR A 16 -1.94 2.14 1.16
C THR A 16 -0.70 3.01 1.32
N LEU A 17 -0.10 3.42 0.20
CA LEU A 17 1.04 4.34 0.16
C LEU A 17 0.53 5.77 0.27
N ILE A 18 1.05 6.50 1.26
CA ILE A 18 0.65 7.87 1.55
C ILE A 18 1.87 8.78 1.66
N ARG A 19 1.62 10.09 1.52
CA ARG A 19 2.53 11.17 1.85
C ARG A 19 1.85 12.12 2.83
N HIS A 20 2.56 12.53 3.88
CA HIS A 20 2.03 13.56 4.77
C HIS A 20 2.18 14.94 4.15
N LYS A 21 1.10 15.71 4.07
CA LYS A 21 1.03 16.97 3.30
C LYS A 21 2.00 18.06 3.78
N ILE A 22 2.33 18.08 5.06
CA ILE A 22 3.13 19.15 5.68
C ILE A 22 4.58 18.74 5.90
N THR A 23 4.79 17.70 6.69
CA THR A 23 6.14 17.16 6.97
C THR A 23 6.75 16.44 5.78
N GLY A 24 5.97 16.09 4.75
CA GLY A 24 6.45 15.49 3.50
C GLY A 24 6.89 14.03 3.60
N TYR A 25 6.78 13.37 4.76
CA TYR A 25 7.21 11.98 4.88
C TYR A 25 6.30 11.05 4.08
N GLU A 26 6.90 9.98 3.54
CA GLU A 26 6.19 8.92 2.84
C GLU A 26 6.16 7.65 3.68
N GLY A 27 5.03 6.96 3.68
CA GLY A 27 4.85 5.76 4.48
C GLY A 27 3.62 4.96 4.09
N ARG A 28 3.34 3.92 4.85
CA ARG A 28 2.23 3.00 4.59
C ARG A 28 1.30 2.93 5.78
N ILE A 29 0.01 2.80 5.49
CA ILE A 29 -1.00 2.54 6.52
C ILE A 29 -0.77 1.15 7.13
N ASP A 30 -0.60 1.11 8.45
CA ASP A 30 -0.40 -0.07 9.31
C ASP A 30 -1.56 -0.17 10.32
N GLY A 31 -2.78 0.14 9.87
CA GLY A 31 -3.99 0.17 10.67
C GLY A 31 -4.46 1.55 11.13
N THR A 32 -5.60 1.55 11.80
CA THR A 32 -6.19 2.71 12.47
C THR A 32 -6.13 2.58 13.98
N THR A 33 -6.17 3.70 14.69
CA THR A 33 -6.30 3.74 16.15
C THR A 33 -7.42 4.70 16.55
N GLU A 34 -8.20 4.31 17.57
CA GLU A 34 -9.36 5.08 18.07
C GLU A 34 -8.97 6.10 19.15
N ILE A 35 -7.74 6.64 19.07
CA ILE A 35 -7.24 7.58 20.09
C ILE A 35 -7.99 8.91 19.97
N LYS A 36 -8.98 9.11 20.86
CA LYS A 36 -9.81 10.32 20.97
C LYS A 36 -9.08 11.56 21.51
N SER A 37 -7.79 11.46 21.85
CA SER A 37 -7.07 12.48 22.64
C SER A 37 -5.78 13.02 22.03
N CYS A 38 -5.32 12.49 20.90
CA CYS A 38 -4.05 12.89 20.27
C CYS A 38 -4.27 13.56 18.92
N PHE A 39 -5.28 14.43 18.81
CA PHE A 39 -5.54 15.17 17.58
C PHE A 39 -4.39 16.14 17.33
N THR A 40 -3.45 15.74 16.49
CA THR A 40 -2.56 16.66 15.80
C THR A 40 -3.20 16.98 14.47
N GLU A 41 -3.60 18.23 14.25
CA GLU A 41 -3.93 18.73 12.92
C GLU A 41 -2.68 19.40 12.39
N HIS A 42 -2.32 19.15 11.14
CA HIS A 42 -1.19 19.81 10.53
C HIS A 42 0.16 19.58 11.26
N GLY A 43 0.28 18.47 11.99
CA GLY A 43 1.47 18.17 12.81
C GLY A 43 1.60 18.98 14.12
N ALA A 44 0.58 19.75 14.52
CA ALA A 44 0.54 20.49 15.78
C ALA A 44 -0.58 19.97 16.70
N LEU A 45 -0.33 19.86 18.01
CA LEU A 45 -1.34 19.48 18.99
C LEU A 45 -2.51 20.48 18.96
N LEU A 46 -3.71 20.01 18.64
CA LEU A 46 -4.91 20.83 18.67
C LEU A 46 -5.25 21.21 20.11
N GLY A 47 -5.24 22.51 20.41
CA GLY A 47 -5.69 23.05 21.71
C GLY A 47 -7.21 22.96 21.92
N ASN A 48 -7.99 22.60 20.88
CA ASN A 48 -9.45 22.59 20.95
C ASN A 48 -10.05 21.22 20.57
N ARG A 49 -10.79 20.63 21.52
CA ARG A 49 -11.48 19.31 21.45
C ARG A 49 -12.69 19.27 20.49
N GLY A 50 -12.75 20.16 19.49
CA GLY A 50 -13.93 20.36 18.63
C GLY A 50 -13.99 19.46 17.41
N ALA A 51 -12.85 19.08 16.81
CA ALA A 51 -12.79 18.23 15.64
C ALA A 51 -12.57 16.77 16.06
N LYS A 52 -13.65 16.09 16.46
CA LYS A 52 -13.61 14.64 16.77
C LYS A 52 -13.45 13.85 15.46
N GLN A 53 -12.22 13.67 14.96
CA GLN A 53 -12.01 12.59 14.00
C GLN A 53 -12.20 11.25 14.73
N ALA A 54 -12.93 10.32 14.12
CA ALA A 54 -13.28 9.06 14.77
C ALA A 54 -12.08 8.11 14.94
N PHE A 55 -11.02 8.29 14.14
CA PHE A 55 -9.81 7.47 14.16
C PHE A 55 -8.63 8.21 13.53
N GLN A 56 -7.42 7.78 13.89
CA GLN A 56 -6.17 8.22 13.27
C GLN A 56 -5.46 7.03 12.62
N TYR A 57 -4.67 7.28 11.59
CA TYR A 57 -3.93 6.24 10.90
C TYR A 57 -2.55 6.05 11.49
N ARG A 58 -2.16 4.80 11.70
CA ARG A 58 -0.79 4.41 12.02
C ARG A 58 -0.02 4.29 10.72
N VAL A 59 1.05 5.06 10.58
CA VAL A 59 1.89 5.09 9.38
C VAL A 59 3.24 4.45 9.71
N PHE A 60 3.58 3.40 8.97
CA PHE A 60 4.91 2.82 8.94
C PHE A 60 5.78 3.54 7.91
N ILE A 61 6.93 4.04 8.35
CA ILE A 61 7.94 4.68 7.48
C ILE A 61 9.15 3.74 7.42
N GLU A 62 9.65 3.48 6.21
CA GLU A 62 10.84 2.63 6.04
C GLU A 62 12.07 3.32 6.65
N GLY A 63 12.76 2.62 7.56
CA GLY A 63 13.91 3.17 8.28
C GLY A 63 13.58 3.78 9.65
N GLU A 64 12.30 4.04 9.96
CA GLU A 64 11.88 4.44 11.32
C GLU A 64 11.46 3.22 12.16
N SER A 65 11.85 3.21 13.44
CA SER A 65 11.44 2.17 14.41
C SER A 65 10.04 2.44 14.98
N LEU A 66 9.64 3.71 15.04
CA LEU A 66 8.37 4.17 15.57
C LEU A 66 7.37 4.42 14.45
N ARG A 67 6.09 4.19 14.75
CA ARG A 67 5.01 4.47 13.81
C ARG A 67 4.58 5.91 14.03
N ARG A 68 4.36 6.64 12.94
CA ARG A 68 3.72 7.94 13.02
C ARG A 68 2.22 7.75 13.13
N ILE A 69 1.55 8.70 13.77
CA ILE A 69 0.10 8.73 13.83
C ILE A 69 -0.33 10.04 13.18
N ALA A 70 -1.21 9.96 12.19
CA ALA A 70 -1.69 11.12 11.47
C ALA A 70 -3.20 10.99 11.16
N PRO A 71 -3.94 12.12 11.19
CA PRO A 71 -5.31 12.16 10.74
C PRO A 71 -5.41 11.92 9.23
N ALA A 72 -6.59 11.48 8.75
CA ALA A 72 -6.83 11.28 7.32
C ALA A 72 -6.56 12.54 6.49
N GLU A 73 -6.89 13.69 7.05
CA GLU A 73 -6.84 15.01 6.42
C GLU A 73 -5.40 15.46 6.11
N ASP A 74 -4.44 15.05 6.93
CA ASP A 74 -3.02 15.37 6.74
C ASP A 74 -2.33 14.44 5.74
N LEU A 75 -3.02 13.39 5.28
CA LEU A 75 -2.46 12.38 4.38
C LEU A 75 -2.95 12.60 2.95
N GLU A 76 -2.01 12.50 2.03
CA GLU A 76 -2.23 12.43 0.59
C GLU A 76 -2.01 10.98 0.14
N ILE A 77 -2.96 10.42 -0.60
CA ILE A 77 -2.86 9.04 -1.10
C ILE A 77 -2.02 9.07 -2.38
N LEU A 78 -0.87 8.41 -2.36
CA LEU A 78 -0.04 8.24 -3.55
C LEU A 78 -0.48 7.01 -4.35
N GLU A 79 -0.76 5.90 -3.67
CA GLU A 79 -1.22 4.67 -4.31
C GLU A 79 -2.06 3.80 -3.35
N GLY A 80 -3.31 3.52 -3.74
CA GLY A 80 -4.27 2.76 -2.95
C GLY A 80 -3.99 1.25 -2.96
N ALA A 81 -4.12 0.59 -1.80
CA ALA A 81 -4.11 -0.86 -1.75
C ALA A 81 -5.46 -1.41 -2.25
N ALA A 82 -5.41 -2.37 -3.17
CA ALA A 82 -6.58 -2.99 -3.79
C ALA A 82 -6.47 -4.52 -3.82
N MET A 83 -7.61 -5.20 -3.92
CA MET A 83 -7.65 -6.64 -4.16
C MET A 83 -7.44 -6.91 -5.64
N ILE A 84 -6.43 -7.73 -5.95
CA ILE A 84 -6.03 -8.06 -7.32
C ILE A 84 -6.19 -9.55 -7.53
N THR A 85 -6.85 -9.92 -8.62
CA THR A 85 -6.94 -11.30 -9.08
C THR A 85 -5.85 -11.56 -10.10
N CYS A 86 -4.99 -12.56 -9.86
CA CYS A 86 -3.98 -12.95 -10.83
C CYS A 86 -4.61 -13.79 -11.95
N PRO A 87 -4.61 -13.38 -13.23
CA PRO A 87 -5.10 -14.20 -14.34
C PRO A 87 -4.30 -15.49 -14.57
N GLY A 88 -3.05 -15.57 -14.09
CA GLY A 88 -2.21 -16.76 -14.29
C GLY A 88 -2.50 -17.91 -13.31
N CYS A 89 -2.85 -17.61 -12.06
CA CYS A 89 -3.11 -18.64 -11.04
C CYS A 89 -4.42 -18.42 -10.26
N HIS A 90 -5.23 -17.45 -10.69
CA HIS A 90 -6.50 -17.05 -10.10
C HIS A 90 -6.47 -16.71 -8.61
N LEU A 91 -5.28 -16.52 -8.04
CA LEU A 91 -5.13 -16.11 -6.65
C LEU A 91 -5.57 -14.66 -6.52
N ILE A 92 -6.48 -14.41 -5.58
CA ILE A 92 -6.84 -13.08 -5.13
C ILE A 92 -5.89 -12.68 -4.00
N PHE A 93 -5.25 -11.52 -4.13
CA PHE A 93 -4.32 -11.02 -3.12
C PHE A 93 -4.47 -9.51 -2.95
N GLN A 94 -4.18 -9.02 -1.74
CA GLN A 94 -4.09 -7.59 -1.47
C GLN A 94 -2.78 -7.04 -2.04
N SER A 95 -2.88 -6.02 -2.88
CA SER A 95 -1.74 -5.31 -3.45
C SER A 95 -0.96 -4.59 -2.34
N LYS A 96 0.34 -4.45 -2.54
CA LYS A 96 1.25 -3.74 -1.64
C LYS A 96 1.89 -2.55 -2.37
N PRO A 97 1.15 -1.43 -2.50
CA PRO A 97 1.67 -0.17 -3.01
C PRO A 97 3.03 0.22 -2.42
N GLY A 98 3.90 0.82 -3.24
CA GLY A 98 5.26 1.22 -2.84
C GLY A 98 6.26 0.07 -2.61
N PHE A 99 5.85 -1.20 -2.68
CA PHE A 99 6.81 -2.32 -2.64
C PHE A 99 7.31 -2.67 -4.05
N HIS A 100 8.37 -2.02 -4.52
CA HIS A 100 8.93 -2.31 -5.84
C HIS A 100 9.69 -3.64 -5.87
N GLY A 101 9.48 -4.42 -6.93
CA GLY A 101 10.19 -5.67 -7.22
C GLY A 101 9.85 -6.86 -6.32
N LYS A 102 8.94 -6.69 -5.34
CA LYS A 102 8.58 -7.70 -4.34
C LYS A 102 7.20 -8.33 -4.59
N PRO A 103 6.96 -9.58 -4.13
CA PRO A 103 5.65 -10.22 -4.15
C PRO A 103 4.53 -9.32 -3.58
N GLY A 104 3.43 -9.18 -4.32
CA GLY A 104 2.29 -8.32 -3.99
C GLY A 104 2.49 -6.85 -4.38
N GLY A 105 3.71 -6.43 -4.71
CA GLY A 105 4.03 -5.05 -5.06
C GLY A 105 4.19 -4.81 -6.57
N ARG A 106 4.68 -3.62 -6.93
CA ARG A 106 4.84 -3.18 -8.32
C ARG A 106 6.14 -3.71 -8.93
N CYS A 107 6.07 -4.14 -10.19
CA CYS A 107 7.22 -4.38 -11.04
C CYS A 107 7.75 -3.05 -11.60
N GLU A 108 8.98 -3.04 -12.08
CA GLU A 108 9.58 -1.88 -12.77
C GLU A 108 8.78 -1.46 -14.02
N CYS A 109 8.09 -2.40 -14.67
CA CYS A 109 7.17 -2.11 -15.78
C CYS A 109 5.79 -1.58 -15.33
N GLY A 110 5.59 -1.30 -14.04
CA GLY A 110 4.33 -0.84 -13.48
C GLY A 110 3.30 -1.94 -13.22
N GLY A 111 3.54 -3.18 -13.63
CA GLY A 111 2.61 -4.29 -13.37
C GLY A 111 2.62 -4.81 -11.93
N TRP A 112 1.55 -5.47 -11.49
CA TRP A 112 1.51 -6.09 -10.16
C TRP A 112 2.16 -7.47 -10.15
N ILE A 113 2.97 -7.78 -9.13
CA ILE A 113 3.65 -9.07 -9.01
C ILE A 113 2.80 -10.02 -8.17
N CYS A 114 2.24 -11.07 -8.77
CA CYS A 114 1.47 -12.06 -8.03
C CYS A 114 2.36 -12.75 -6.97
N PRO A 115 1.92 -12.86 -5.70
CA PRO A 115 2.75 -13.46 -4.66
C PRO A 115 2.91 -14.98 -4.78
N SER A 116 1.95 -15.67 -5.42
CA SER A 116 2.03 -17.12 -5.61
C SER A 116 2.86 -17.50 -6.82
N CYS A 117 2.47 -17.05 -8.02
CA CYS A 117 3.13 -17.46 -9.26
C CYS A 117 4.27 -16.53 -9.71
N LEU A 118 4.44 -15.36 -9.07
CA LEU A 118 5.42 -14.31 -9.43
C LEU A 118 5.22 -13.73 -10.85
N ALA A 119 4.06 -13.97 -11.45
CA ALA A 119 3.68 -13.37 -12.73
C ALA A 119 3.51 -11.86 -12.59
N CYS A 120 3.96 -11.13 -13.62
CA CYS A 120 3.71 -9.71 -13.73
C CYS A 120 2.35 -9.49 -14.40
N GLN A 121 1.49 -8.68 -13.78
CA GLN A 121 0.23 -8.22 -14.35
C GLN A 121 0.45 -6.81 -14.88
N ASP A 122 0.92 -6.70 -16.11
CA ASP A 122 1.18 -5.39 -16.72
C ASP A 122 -0.10 -4.56 -16.71
N ALA A 123 -0.03 -3.39 -16.06
CA ALA A 123 -1.18 -2.51 -15.87
C ALA A 123 -1.50 -1.67 -17.12
N SER A 124 -0.78 -1.88 -18.22
CA SER A 124 -0.96 -1.11 -19.45
C SER A 124 -1.77 -1.93 -20.45
N GLU A 125 -2.90 -1.38 -20.87
CA GLU A 125 -3.76 -1.90 -21.94
C GLU A 125 -3.02 -2.15 -23.26
N LYS A 126 -1.79 -1.64 -23.41
CA LYS A 126 -0.91 -1.88 -24.56
C LYS A 126 -0.27 -3.28 -24.61
N ALA A 127 -0.44 -4.11 -23.58
CA ALA A 127 0.20 -5.43 -23.49
C ALA A 127 -0.68 -6.61 -23.90
N ALA A 128 -1.81 -6.38 -24.60
CA ALA A 128 -2.57 -7.47 -25.23
C ALA A 128 -1.76 -8.23 -26.31
N ALA A 129 -0.58 -7.73 -26.69
CA ALA A 129 0.33 -8.41 -27.58
C ALA A 129 1.79 -8.23 -27.12
N GLN A 130 2.46 -9.36 -26.88
CA GLN A 130 3.91 -9.54 -27.06
C GLN A 130 4.86 -9.00 -25.98
N SER A 131 4.95 -9.74 -24.88
CA SER A 131 6.19 -10.38 -24.35
C SER A 131 6.11 -10.50 -22.82
N PRO A 132 6.48 -11.66 -22.24
CA PRO A 132 6.51 -11.79 -20.79
C PRO A 132 7.53 -10.80 -20.22
N CYS A 133 7.13 -10.02 -19.21
CA CYS A 133 7.99 -9.08 -18.50
C CYS A 133 9.39 -9.71 -18.26
N PRO A 134 10.50 -9.10 -18.71
CA PRO A 134 11.84 -9.70 -18.60
C PRO A 134 12.23 -9.98 -17.14
N ASN A 135 11.68 -9.20 -16.21
CA ASN A 135 11.88 -9.39 -14.78
C ASN A 135 11.06 -10.57 -14.20
N GLN A 136 9.99 -11.02 -14.86
CA GLN A 136 9.25 -12.23 -14.46
C GLN A 136 10.11 -13.49 -14.59
N ARG A 137 10.82 -13.65 -15.72
CA ARG A 137 11.72 -14.79 -15.92
C ARG A 137 12.81 -14.83 -14.85
N LYS A 138 13.43 -13.68 -14.54
CA LYS A 138 14.42 -13.55 -13.46
C LYS A 138 13.85 -13.97 -12.09
N ARG A 139 12.62 -13.53 -11.77
CA ARG A 139 11.93 -13.91 -10.52
C ARG A 139 11.67 -15.41 -10.42
N LEU A 140 11.20 -16.04 -11.50
CA LEU A 140 10.95 -17.48 -11.54
C LEU A 140 12.24 -18.30 -11.35
N VAL A 141 13.32 -17.92 -12.04
CA VAL A 141 14.64 -18.58 -11.89
C VAL A 141 15.13 -18.48 -10.44
N ARG A 142 15.04 -17.31 -9.81
CA ARG A 142 15.40 -17.12 -8.40
C ARG A 142 14.56 -18.00 -7.46
N LYS A 143 13.24 -18.11 -7.69
CA LYS A 143 12.36 -18.98 -6.91
C LYS A 143 12.76 -20.46 -7.03
N MET A 144 13.06 -20.93 -8.23
CA MET A 144 13.51 -22.31 -8.44
C MET A 144 14.88 -22.57 -7.78
N ALA A 145 15.81 -21.63 -7.88
CA ALA A 145 17.10 -21.72 -7.20
C ALA A 145 16.97 -21.74 -5.67
N ALA A 146 16.08 -20.91 -5.10
CA ALA A 146 15.79 -20.91 -3.67
C ALA A 146 15.15 -22.23 -3.21
N LYS A 147 14.22 -22.79 -3.99
CA LYS A 147 13.64 -24.11 -3.72
C LYS A 147 14.68 -25.23 -3.76
N LYS A 148 15.60 -25.20 -4.74
CA LYS A 148 16.67 -26.20 -4.87
C LYS A 148 17.66 -26.14 -3.69
N LYS A 149 17.94 -24.94 -3.15
CA LYS A 149 18.78 -24.76 -1.96
C LYS A 149 18.05 -25.06 -0.64
N GLY A 150 16.71 -25.04 -0.64
CA GLY A 150 15.87 -25.39 0.51
C GLY A 150 15.53 -26.89 0.61
N VAL A 151 15.93 -27.72 -0.36
CA VAL A 151 15.94 -29.18 -0.25
C VAL A 151 17.38 -29.62 0.01
N ALA A 152 17.84 -29.32 1.21
CA ALA A 152 18.97 -29.97 1.86
C ALA A 152 18.60 -30.02 3.35
N ARG A 153 17.81 -31.03 3.69
CA ARG A 153 17.65 -31.49 5.07
C ARG A 153 18.22 -32.90 5.12
#